data_AF-A0A9P6B1A8-F1
#
_entry.id   AF-A0A9P6B1A8-F1
#
_cell.length_a   1.000
_cell.length_b   1.000
_cell.length_c   1.000
_cell.angle_alpha   90.00
_cell.angle_beta   90.00
_cell.angle_gamma   90.00
#
_symmetry.space_group_name_H-M   'P 1'
#
loop_
_entity.id
_entity.type
_entity.pdbx_description
1 polymer ?
#
loop_
_entity_poly.entity_id
_entity_poly.type
_entity_poly.pdbx_seq_one_letter_code
_entity_poly.pdbx_strand_id
1 'polypeptide(L)'
;MHCGCPLASLLFALFGIRKKILTFLRLLQGLQTSCACRAVYWYLATGFGNFTAIQLSPWETRVPLAAGALGAFVLQSYLVWRIYQLNNSRILMCINAVLVFFSFAVAIGKFFRPSAECF
;
A
#
# COMPACT_ATOMS: atom_id res chain seq x y z
N MET A 1 46.23 -2.71 7.52
CA MET A 1 45.30 -1.94 6.66
C MET A 1 44.28 -2.91 6.07
N HIS A 2 43.15 -3.15 6.74
CA HIS A 2 42.03 -3.92 6.18
C HIS A 2 40.76 -3.10 6.40
N CYS A 3 40.49 -2.20 5.46
CA CYS A 3 39.23 -1.46 5.40
C CYS A 3 38.21 -2.35 4.66
N GLY A 4 37.55 -3.24 5.40
CA GLY A 4 36.43 -4.01 4.88
C GLY A 4 35.23 -3.08 4.73
N CYS A 5 34.90 -2.71 3.50
CA CYS A 5 33.74 -1.88 3.19
C CYS A 5 32.44 -2.52 3.72
N PRO A 6 31.74 -1.93 4.72
CA PRO A 6 30.40 -2.39 5.12
C PRO A 6 29.37 -2.20 3.99
N LEU A 7 29.72 -1.41 2.96
CA LEU A 7 28.86 -1.04 1.85
C LEU A 7 28.41 -2.23 0.99
N ALA A 8 29.27 -3.23 0.77
CA ALA A 8 28.97 -4.39 -0.10
C ALA A 8 28.00 -5.38 0.57
N SER A 9 28.18 -5.63 1.88
CA SER A 9 27.29 -6.50 2.65
C SER A 9 25.91 -5.86 2.85
N LEU A 10 25.85 -4.54 2.99
CA LEU A 10 24.62 -3.77 3.10
C LEU A 10 23.89 -3.69 1.74
N LEU A 11 24.63 -3.64 0.62
CA LEU A 11 24.10 -3.75 -0.74
C LEU A 11 23.45 -5.12 -1.00
N PHE A 12 24.10 -6.23 -0.63
CA PHE A 12 23.54 -7.57 -0.80
C PHE A 12 22.29 -7.80 0.06
N ALA A 13 22.30 -7.35 1.32
CA ALA A 13 21.12 -7.39 2.19
C ALA A 13 19.97 -6.54 1.61
N LEU A 14 20.26 -5.33 1.11
CA LEU A 14 19.26 -4.49 0.44
C LEU A 14 18.70 -5.12 -0.83
N PHE A 15 19.51 -5.79 -1.65
CA PHE A 15 19.04 -6.48 -2.86
C PHE A 15 18.15 -7.68 -2.54
N GLY A 16 18.44 -8.43 -1.46
CA GLY A 16 17.59 -9.51 -0.97
C GLY A 16 16.24 -9.02 -0.43
N ILE A 17 16.25 -7.96 0.39
CA ILE A 17 15.05 -7.33 0.96
C ILE A 17 14.17 -6.74 -0.15
N ARG A 18 14.77 -6.10 -1.17
CA ARG A 18 14.05 -5.54 -2.34
C ARG A 18 13.21 -6.57 -3.06
N LYS A 19 13.75 -7.75 -3.36
CA LYS A 19 13.01 -8.80 -4.09
C LYS A 19 11.81 -9.28 -3.28
N LYS A 20 11.98 -9.48 -1.96
CA LYS A 20 10.87 -9.90 -1.09
C LYS A 20 9.77 -8.86 -0.96
N ILE A 21 10.13 -7.57 -0.81
CA ILE A 21 9.17 -6.47 -0.80
C ILE A 21 8.40 -6.41 -2.12
N LEU A 22 9.10 -6.53 -3.25
CA LEU A 22 8.48 -6.50 -4.58
C LEU A 22 7.52 -7.67 -4.79
N THR A 23 7.92 -8.89 -4.40
CA THR A 23 7.05 -10.08 -4.44
C THR A 23 5.83 -9.90 -3.54
N PHE A 24 6.02 -9.39 -2.33
CA PHE A 24 4.92 -9.12 -1.40
C PHE A 24 3.92 -8.11 -1.97
N LEU A 25 4.40 -6.97 -2.47
CA LEU A 25 3.56 -5.96 -3.14
C LEU A 25 2.78 -6.56 -4.32
N ARG A 26 3.42 -7.42 -5.10
CA ARG A 26 2.80 -8.06 -6.27
C ARG A 26 1.66 -9.00 -5.87
N LEU A 27 1.84 -9.76 -4.79
CA LEU A 27 0.77 -10.60 -4.22
C LEU A 27 -0.38 -9.74 -3.70
N LEU A 28 -0.05 -8.67 -2.99
CA LEU A 28 -1.03 -7.76 -2.39
C LEU A 28 -1.88 -7.06 -3.46
N GLN A 29 -1.25 -6.67 -4.57
CA GLN A 29 -1.92 -6.08 -5.72
C GLN A 29 -2.77 -7.09 -6.50
N GLY A 30 -2.32 -8.36 -6.59
CA GLY A 30 -3.15 -9.44 -7.13
C GLY A 30 -4.37 -9.77 -6.27
N LEU A 31 -4.23 -9.67 -4.94
CA LEU A 31 -5.33 -9.86 -4.01
C LEU A 31 -6.34 -8.70 -4.10
N GLN A 32 -5.86 -7.47 -4.26
CA GLN A 32 -6.71 -6.30 -4.49
C GLN A 32 -7.54 -6.45 -5.78
N THR A 33 -6.93 -6.83 -6.90
CA THR A 33 -7.62 -6.94 -8.19
C THR A 33 -8.59 -8.11 -8.23
N SER A 34 -8.24 -9.26 -7.63
CA SER A 34 -9.14 -10.41 -7.54
C SER A 34 -10.36 -10.13 -6.66
N CYS A 35 -10.18 -9.47 -5.51
CA CYS A 35 -11.30 -9.07 -4.65
C CYS A 35 -12.22 -8.07 -5.34
N ALA A 36 -11.67 -7.08 -6.05
CA ALA A 36 -12.47 -6.11 -6.82
C ALA A 36 -13.25 -6.80 -7.96
N CYS A 37 -12.62 -7.75 -8.66
CA CYS A 37 -13.29 -8.48 -9.74
C CYS A 37 -14.43 -9.35 -9.22
N ARG A 38 -14.23 -10.03 -8.07
CA ARG A 38 -15.27 -10.79 -7.39
C ARG A 38 -16.41 -9.90 -6.90
N ALA A 39 -16.11 -8.72 -6.35
CA ALA A 39 -17.12 -7.73 -5.92
C ALA A 39 -18.01 -7.29 -7.09
N VAL A 40 -17.40 -6.96 -8.22
CA VAL A 40 -18.10 -6.54 -9.46
C VAL A 40 -18.95 -7.69 -9.99
N TYR A 41 -18.42 -8.92 -10.04
CA TYR A 41 -19.15 -10.10 -10.49
C TYR A 41 -20.36 -10.41 -9.61
N TRP A 42 -20.20 -10.37 -8.29
CA TRP A 42 -21.30 -10.59 -7.34
C TRP A 42 -22.37 -9.51 -7.49
N TYR A 43 -21.98 -8.25 -7.67
CA TYR A 43 -22.95 -7.17 -7.89
C TYR A 43 -23.71 -7.33 -9.21
N LEU A 44 -23.01 -7.72 -10.30
CA LEU A 44 -23.65 -7.96 -11.59
C LEU A 44 -24.62 -9.15 -11.56
N ALA A 45 -24.22 -10.25 -10.94
CA ALA A 45 -24.97 -11.51 -11.00
C ALA A 45 -26.19 -11.54 -10.06
N THR A 46 -26.10 -10.90 -8.88
CA THR A 46 -27.10 -11.08 -7.81
C THR A 46 -28.04 -9.89 -7.61
N GLY A 47 -27.76 -8.71 -8.18
CA GLY A 47 -28.56 -7.52 -7.87
C GLY A 47 -28.24 -6.30 -8.71
N PHE A 48 -28.23 -6.44 -10.03
CA PHE A 48 -28.08 -5.30 -10.94
C PHE A 48 -29.18 -4.25 -10.66
N GLY A 49 -28.80 -3.08 -10.16
CA GLY A 49 -29.73 -1.99 -9.83
C GLY A 49 -30.25 -1.96 -8.39
N ASN A 50 -29.83 -2.89 -7.52
CA ASN A 50 -30.20 -2.86 -6.10
C ASN A 50 -29.05 -2.30 -5.23
N PHE A 51 -29.08 -0.99 -4.98
CA PHE A 51 -28.07 -0.28 -4.20
C PHE A 51 -27.97 -0.73 -2.72
N THR A 52 -29.01 -1.37 -2.17
CA THR A 52 -28.98 -1.91 -0.81
C THR A 52 -28.07 -3.14 -0.67
N ALA A 53 -27.90 -3.92 -1.75
CA ALA A 53 -27.01 -5.08 -1.75
C ALA A 53 -25.51 -4.68 -1.69
N ILE A 54 -25.15 -3.48 -2.17
CA ILE A 54 -23.78 -2.94 -2.07
C ILE A 54 -23.43 -2.63 -0.62
N GLN A 55 -24.39 -2.10 0.15
CA GLN A 55 -24.14 -1.74 1.56
C GLN A 55 -23.96 -2.96 2.47
N LEU A 56 -24.55 -4.10 2.09
CA LEU A 56 -24.43 -5.37 2.80
C LEU A 56 -23.12 -6.13 2.53
N SER A 57 -22.33 -5.71 1.53
CA SER A 57 -21.02 -6.30 1.23
C SER A 57 -19.85 -5.33 1.52
N PRO A 58 -19.69 -4.86 2.77
CA PRO A 58 -18.59 -3.96 3.13
C PRO A 58 -17.23 -4.66 3.02
N TRP A 59 -17.17 -5.99 3.11
CA TRP A 59 -15.93 -6.76 3.08
C TRP A 59 -15.24 -6.70 1.72
N GLU A 60 -15.98 -6.88 0.64
CA GLU A 60 -15.43 -6.96 -0.72
C GLU A 60 -14.84 -5.62 -1.19
N THR A 61 -15.30 -4.49 -0.61
CA THR A 61 -14.80 -3.14 -0.92
C THR A 61 -13.70 -2.69 0.06
N ARG A 62 -13.78 -3.09 1.34
CA ARG A 62 -12.80 -2.70 2.37
C ARG A 62 -11.46 -3.44 2.24
N VAL A 63 -11.49 -4.71 1.87
CA VAL A 63 -10.29 -5.54 1.66
C VAL A 63 -9.35 -4.95 0.59
N PRO A 64 -9.81 -4.59 -0.62
CA PRO A 64 -8.94 -3.99 -1.63
C PRO A 64 -8.43 -2.60 -1.24
N LEU A 65 -9.22 -1.80 -0.49
CA LEU A 65 -8.77 -0.52 0.05
C LEU A 65 -7.64 -0.70 1.08
N ALA A 66 -7.79 -1.62 2.02
CA ALA A 66 -6.78 -1.91 3.03
C ALA A 66 -5.49 -2.45 2.38
N ALA A 67 -5.64 -3.34 1.40
CA ALA A 67 -4.52 -3.83 0.62
C ALA A 67 -3.79 -2.69 -0.11
N GLY A 68 -4.51 -1.84 -0.85
CA GLY A 68 -3.92 -0.69 -1.53
C GLY A 68 -3.18 0.27 -0.59
N ALA A 69 -3.76 0.55 0.58
CA ALA A 69 -3.15 1.42 1.59
C ALA A 69 -1.86 0.84 2.16
N LEU A 70 -1.83 -0.46 2.49
CA LEU A 70 -0.64 -1.16 2.98
C LEU A 70 0.46 -1.22 1.91
N GLY A 71 0.09 -1.52 0.66
CA GLY A 71 1.03 -1.52 -0.46
C GLY A 71 1.68 -0.15 -0.66
N ALA A 72 0.87 0.92 -0.69
CA ALA A 72 1.37 2.29 -0.82
C ALA A 72 2.30 2.69 0.33
N PHE A 73 1.96 2.34 1.58
CA PHE A 73 2.78 2.64 2.75
C PHE A 73 4.16 1.95 2.70
N VAL A 74 4.18 0.66 2.34
CA VAL A 74 5.42 -0.11 2.20
C VAL A 74 6.29 0.45 1.06
N LEU A 75 5.67 0.80 -0.07
CA LEU A 75 6.41 1.33 -1.22
C LEU A 75 6.97 2.72 -0.94
N GLN A 76 6.18 3.60 -0.31
CA GLN A 76 6.60 4.95 0.01
C GLN A 76 7.69 4.97 1.09
N SER A 77 7.57 4.19 2.16
CA SER A 77 8.62 4.10 3.20
C SER A 77 9.95 3.61 2.63
N TYR A 78 9.91 2.65 1.70
CA TYR A 78 11.09 2.20 0.97
C TYR A 78 11.69 3.30 0.06
N LEU A 79 10.85 4.10 -0.60
CA LEU A 79 11.31 5.23 -1.41
C LEU A 79 11.96 6.32 -0.55
N VAL A 80 11.39 6.66 0.62
CA VAL A 80 12.00 7.62 1.57
C VAL A 80 13.39 7.15 1.98
N TRP A 81 13.55 5.86 2.30
CA TRP A 81 14.84 5.28 2.64
C TRP A 81 15.86 5.40 1.49
N ARG A 82 15.43 5.17 0.25
CA ARG A 82 16.30 5.31 -0.93
C ARG A 82 16.69 6.75 -1.20
N ILE A 83 15.77 7.70 -1.01
CA ILE A 83 16.05 9.14 -1.17
C ILE A 83 17.06 9.60 -0.11
N TYR A 84 16.93 9.13 1.12
CA TYR A 84 17.89 9.42 2.19
C TYR A 84 19.31 8.95 1.84
N GLN A 85 19.44 7.71 1.34
CA GLN A 85 20.72 7.16 0.89
C GLN A 85 21.37 7.93 -0.27
N LEU A 86 20.56 8.49 -1.19
CA LEU A 86 21.09 9.23 -2.35
C LEU A 86 21.46 10.68 -2.04
N ASN A 87 20.65 11.36 -1.21
CA ASN A 87 20.78 12.81 -1.03
C ASN A 87 21.49 13.20 0.27
N ASN A 88 21.59 12.29 1.25
CA ASN A 88 22.14 12.51 2.60
C ASN A 88 21.53 13.73 3.36
N SER A 89 20.45 14.31 2.83
CA SER A 89 19.75 15.46 3.42
C SER A 89 18.66 14.97 4.36
N ARG A 90 18.85 15.22 5.66
CA ARG A 90 17.90 14.84 6.72
C ARG A 90 16.55 15.59 6.60
N ILE A 91 16.55 16.78 6.02
CA ILE A 91 15.35 17.61 5.85
C ILE A 91 14.36 16.95 4.88
N LEU A 92 14.85 16.45 3.75
CA LEU A 92 14.00 15.77 2.75
C LEU A 92 13.46 14.45 3.27
N MET A 93 14.21 13.76 4.15
CA MET A 93 13.72 12.56 4.83
C MET A 93 12.54 12.89 5.74
N CYS A 94 12.66 13.94 6.58
CA CYS A 94 11.57 14.36 7.47
C CYS A 94 10.32 14.77 6.68
N ILE A 95 10.47 15.58 5.61
CA ILE A 95 9.35 16.02 4.77
C ILE A 95 8.62 14.82 4.15
N ASN A 96 9.38 13.89 3.55
CA ASN A 96 8.77 12.71 2.94
C ASN A 96 8.13 11.80 4.00
N ALA A 97 8.76 11.60 5.16
CA ALA A 97 8.18 10.79 6.23
C ALA A 97 6.83 11.35 6.72
N VAL A 98 6.73 12.67 6.89
CA VAL A 98 5.48 13.35 7.26
C VAL A 98 4.42 13.17 6.16
N LEU A 99 4.80 13.31 4.89
CA LEU A 99 3.90 13.11 3.74
C LEU A 99 3.34 11.67 3.68
N VAL A 100 4.18 10.68 3.93
CA VAL A 100 3.77 9.26 3.99
C VAL A 100 2.80 9.03 5.14
N PHE A 101 3.10 9.58 6.31
CA PHE A 101 2.23 9.46 7.48
C PHE A 101 0.86 10.11 7.25
N PHE A 102 0.84 11.30 6.65
CA PHE A 102 -0.40 11.99 6.28
C PHE A 102 -1.22 11.21 5.26
N SER A 103 -0.57 10.66 4.22
CA SER A 103 -1.23 9.83 3.20
C SER A 103 -1.86 8.57 3.80
N PHE A 104 -1.17 7.95 4.76
CA PHE A 104 -1.68 6.78 5.47
C PHE A 104 -2.86 7.13 6.39
N ALA A 105 -2.79 8.26 7.10
CA ALA A 105 -3.90 8.75 7.92
C ALA A 105 -5.16 9.02 7.06
N VAL A 106 -4.99 9.61 5.88
CA VAL A 106 -6.09 9.81 4.91
C VAL A 106 -6.65 8.46 4.43
N ALA A 107 -5.80 7.47 4.16
CA ALA A 107 -6.23 6.14 3.74
C ALA A 107 -7.06 5.42 4.83
N ILE A 108 -6.66 5.54 6.10
CA ILE A 108 -7.43 5.02 7.24
C ILE A 108 -8.75 5.79 7.38
N GLY A 109 -8.75 7.11 7.19
CA GLY A 109 -9.97 7.90 7.19
C GLY A 109 -10.98 7.43 6.14
N LYS A 110 -10.50 7.04 4.95
CA LYS A 110 -11.33 6.42 3.89
C LYS A 110 -11.84 5.02 4.27
N PHE A 111 -11.09 4.27 5.06
CA PHE A 111 -11.52 2.96 5.58
C PHE A 111 -12.63 3.07 6.64
N PHE A 112 -12.55 4.11 7.48
CA PHE A 112 -13.53 4.35 8.55
C PHE A 112 -14.75 5.14 8.10
N ARG A 113 -14.70 5.82 6.94
CA ARG A 113 -15.86 6.55 6.43
C ARG A 113 -17.03 5.58 6.23
N PRO A 114 -18.17 5.76 6.92
CA PRO A 114 -19.34 4.94 6.71
C PRO A 114 -19.85 5.15 5.28
N SER A 115 -20.31 4.07 4.64
CA SER A 115 -20.82 4.00 3.27
C SER A 115 -22.09 4.84 3.00
N ALA A 116 -22.41 5.80 3.88
CA ALA A 116 -23.62 6.59 3.88
C ALA A 116 -23.51 7.90 3.09
N GLU A 117 -22.31 8.30 2.64
CA GLU A 117 -22.07 9.61 1.99
C GLU A 117 -21.61 9.51 0.53
N CYS A 118 -21.77 8.35 -0.12
CA CYS A 118 -21.50 8.17 -1.56
C CYS A 118 -22.78 8.12 -2.41
N PHE A 119 -23.85 8.76 -1.94
CA PHE A 119 -25.02 9.12 -2.73
C PHE A 119 -25.58 10.46 -2.27
#